data_AF-A0A4R6DXS5-F1
#
_entry.id   AF-A0A4R6DXS5-F1
#
_cell.length_a   1.000
_cell.length_b   1.000
_cell.length_c   1.000
_cell.angle_alpha   90.00
_cell.angle_beta   90.00
_cell.angle_gamma   90.00
#
_symmetry.space_group_name_H-M   'P 1'
#
loop_
_entity.id
_entity.type
_entity.pdbx_description
1 polymer ?
#
loop_
_entity_poly.entity_id
_entity_poly.type
_entity_poly.pdbx_seq_one_letter_code
_entity_poly.pdbx_strand_id
1 'polypeptide(L)'
;MSDDCTVIDGRMFGRIRAALGQVAEDDIAWALNVRPPVGGVQFAQDVIFVICNSGMKNTVAQGIFERCMDALWSGKPVREAFGHKGKAAAIERVWEERADLLAGYNRADDKLAYLESLPWVGPITKYHLAKNFGLPYAKPDVHLQSLADREGCTAQALCERLAGETGLTVSAVDTVLWRACALGVIDSKSGRILQEAAA
;
A
#
# COMPACT_ATOMS: atom_id res chain seq x y z
N MET A 1 -16.16 27.83 21.05
CA MET A 1 -15.29 26.69 21.39
C MET A 1 -15.14 25.87 20.13
N SER A 2 -14.02 26.02 19.41
CA SER A 2 -13.81 25.29 18.17
C SER A 2 -13.55 23.82 18.50
N ASP A 3 -14.45 22.93 18.08
CA ASP A 3 -14.19 21.50 17.98
C ASP A 3 -13.08 21.29 16.94
N ASP A 4 -11.83 21.46 17.37
CA ASP A 4 -10.66 20.95 16.66
C ASP A 4 -10.61 19.44 16.97
N CYS A 5 -11.65 18.72 16.56
CA CYS A 5 -11.77 17.28 16.77
C CYS A 5 -10.71 16.62 15.88
N THR A 6 -9.63 16.15 16.52
CA THR A 6 -8.51 15.52 15.85
C THR A 6 -8.67 14.00 15.72
N VAL A 7 -9.82 13.46 16.16
CA VAL A 7 -10.23 12.07 15.94
C VAL A 7 -10.65 11.90 14.49
N ILE A 8 -10.22 10.80 13.87
CA ILE A 8 -10.53 10.45 12.50
C ILE A 8 -11.78 9.57 12.52
N ASP A 9 -12.94 10.21 12.60
CA ASP A 9 -14.24 9.59 12.37
C ASP A 9 -14.66 9.71 10.90
N GLY A 10 -15.81 9.13 10.53
CA GLY A 10 -16.33 9.15 9.17
C GLY A 10 -16.55 10.57 8.64
N ARG A 11 -16.84 11.55 9.52
CA ARG A 11 -17.00 12.95 9.12
C ARG A 11 -15.64 13.56 8.78
N MET A 12 -14.63 13.33 9.61
CA MET A 12 -13.26 13.78 9.34
C MET A 12 -12.69 13.11 8.10
N PHE A 13 -12.90 11.79 7.93
CA PHE A 13 -12.55 11.07 6.71
C PHE A 13 -13.22 11.66 5.46
N GLY A 14 -14.51 12.02 5.56
CA GLY A 14 -15.23 12.73 4.49
C GLY A 14 -14.57 14.06 4.11
N ARG A 15 -14.08 14.84 5.08
CA ARG A 15 -13.32 16.07 4.82
C ARG A 15 -11.97 15.80 4.14
N ILE A 16 -11.25 14.76 4.57
CA ILE A 16 -9.98 14.35 3.95
C ILE A 16 -10.21 13.94 2.50
N ARG A 17 -11.22 13.10 2.24
CA ARG A 17 -11.62 12.68 0.89
C ARG A 17 -11.97 13.88 0.01
N ALA A 18 -12.76 14.82 0.53
CA ALA A 18 -13.10 16.05 -0.19
C ALA A 18 -11.87 16.92 -0.51
N ALA A 19 -10.93 17.06 0.43
CA ALA A 19 -9.70 17.82 0.23
C ALA A 19 -8.77 17.18 -0.81
N LEU A 20 -8.77 15.85 -0.92
CA LEU A 20 -8.06 15.12 -1.98
C LEU A 20 -8.77 15.20 -3.35
N GLY A 21 -10.08 15.47 -3.37
CA GLY A 21 -10.87 15.60 -4.59
C GLY A 21 -10.82 14.35 -5.47
N GLN A 22 -10.63 14.54 -6.78
CA GLN A 22 -10.63 13.45 -7.76
C GLN A 22 -9.58 12.37 -7.46
N VAL A 23 -8.44 12.74 -6.84
CA VAL A 23 -7.40 11.77 -6.46
C VAL A 23 -7.95 10.72 -5.49
N ALA A 24 -8.82 11.11 -4.54
CA ALA A 24 -9.44 10.17 -3.64
C ALA A 24 -10.39 9.20 -4.36
N GLU A 25 -11.16 9.72 -5.31
CA GLU A 25 -12.11 8.93 -6.09
C GLU A 25 -11.39 7.90 -6.97
N ASP A 26 -10.29 8.29 -7.60
CA ASP A 26 -9.46 7.40 -8.42
C ASP A 26 -8.83 6.30 -7.55
N ASP A 27 -8.30 6.66 -6.38
CA ASP A 27 -7.73 5.72 -5.42
C ASP A 27 -8.79 4.73 -4.88
N ILE A 28 -10.00 5.21 -4.57
CA ILE A 28 -11.13 4.36 -4.14
C ILE A 28 -11.55 3.42 -5.28
N ALA A 29 -11.73 3.96 -6.49
CA ALA A 29 -12.11 3.17 -7.65
C ALA A 29 -11.06 2.09 -7.95
N TRP A 30 -9.77 2.42 -7.85
CA TRP A 30 -8.70 1.43 -7.94
C TRP A 30 -8.86 0.35 -6.87
N ALA A 31 -8.96 0.74 -5.59
CA ALA A 31 -9.05 -0.20 -4.46
C ALA A 31 -10.23 -1.17 -4.57
N LEU A 32 -11.38 -0.72 -5.09
CA LEU A 32 -12.57 -1.55 -5.30
C LEU A 32 -12.44 -2.53 -6.48
N ASN A 33 -11.57 -2.22 -7.44
CA ASN A 33 -11.32 -3.04 -8.63
C ASN A 33 -10.10 -3.95 -8.49
N VAL A 34 -9.34 -3.86 -7.40
CA VAL A 34 -8.26 -4.79 -7.12
C VAL A 34 -8.79 -6.23 -7.09
N ARG A 35 -8.03 -7.12 -7.73
CA ARG A 35 -8.28 -8.56 -7.78
C ARG A 35 -6.99 -9.31 -7.48
N PRO A 36 -7.06 -10.54 -6.92
CA PRO A 36 -5.90 -11.41 -6.83
C PRO A 36 -5.24 -11.60 -8.21
N PRO A 37 -3.91 -11.73 -8.27
CA PRO A 37 -3.19 -11.90 -9.52
C PRO A 37 -3.55 -13.23 -10.18
N VAL A 38 -3.83 -13.19 -11.48
CA VAL A 38 -4.27 -14.38 -12.24
C VAL A 38 -3.13 -15.08 -13.00
N GLY A 39 -1.95 -14.46 -13.07
CA GLY A 39 -0.80 -15.01 -13.79
C GLY A 39 0.53 -14.62 -13.14
N GLY A 40 1.56 -15.45 -13.36
CA GLY A 40 2.86 -15.29 -12.71
C GLY A 40 3.51 -13.94 -12.99
N VAL A 41 3.31 -13.36 -14.19
CA VAL A 41 3.86 -12.03 -14.52
C VAL A 41 3.22 -10.94 -13.65
N GLN A 42 1.89 -10.91 -13.54
CA GLN A 42 1.19 -9.94 -12.70
C GLN A 42 1.59 -10.10 -11.23
N PHE A 43 1.59 -11.36 -10.74
CA PHE A 43 2.04 -11.67 -9.39
C PHE A 43 3.45 -11.13 -9.12
N ALA A 44 4.41 -11.39 -10.02
CA ALA A 44 5.77 -10.91 -9.87
C ALA A 44 5.84 -9.38 -9.90
N GLN A 45 5.11 -8.71 -10.80
CA GLN A 45 5.09 -7.25 -10.88
C GLN A 45 4.66 -6.61 -9.56
N ASP A 46 3.59 -7.11 -8.94
CA ASP A 46 3.10 -6.59 -7.67
C ASP A 46 4.09 -6.82 -6.52
N VAL A 47 4.70 -8.01 -6.46
CA VAL A 47 5.73 -8.34 -5.46
C VAL A 47 6.95 -7.43 -5.64
N ILE A 48 7.44 -7.29 -6.88
CA ILE A 48 8.61 -6.47 -7.22
C ILE A 48 8.35 -5.00 -6.90
N PHE A 49 7.15 -4.49 -7.20
CA PHE A 49 6.76 -3.13 -6.84
C PHE A 49 6.87 -2.90 -5.33
N VAL A 50 6.40 -3.84 -4.50
CA VAL A 50 6.51 -3.76 -3.04
C VAL A 50 7.98 -3.79 -2.58
N ILE A 51 8.83 -4.60 -3.20
CA ILE A 51 10.28 -4.63 -2.91
C ILE A 51 10.92 -3.27 -3.22
N CYS A 52 10.59 -2.69 -4.39
CA CYS A 52 11.04 -1.35 -4.79
C CYS A 52 10.56 -0.27 -3.80
N ASN A 53 9.31 -0.35 -3.37
CA ASN A 53 8.70 0.65 -2.48
C ASN A 53 9.22 0.62 -1.04
N SER A 54 9.78 -0.51 -0.59
CA SER A 54 10.25 -0.66 0.79
C SER A 54 11.37 0.33 1.14
N GLY A 55 11.10 1.27 2.06
CA GLY A 55 12.10 2.20 2.60
C GLY A 55 12.36 3.46 1.77
N MET A 56 11.45 3.86 0.87
CA MET A 56 11.57 5.10 0.10
C MET A 56 10.22 5.73 -0.24
N LYS A 57 10.24 6.95 -0.83
CA LYS A 57 9.04 7.61 -1.33
C LYS A 57 8.46 6.86 -2.54
N ASN A 58 7.13 6.80 -2.64
CA ASN A 58 6.45 6.12 -3.74
C ASN A 58 6.89 6.58 -5.14
N THR A 59 7.09 7.89 -5.34
CA THR A 59 7.53 8.44 -6.63
C THR A 59 8.93 7.97 -7.04
N VAL A 60 9.84 7.78 -6.08
CA VAL A 60 11.17 7.22 -6.34
C VAL A 60 11.05 5.73 -6.66
N ALA A 61 10.20 5.02 -5.92
CA ALA A 61 9.97 3.60 -6.13
C ALA A 61 9.41 3.27 -7.51
N GLN A 62 8.49 4.09 -8.04
CA GLN A 62 7.92 3.93 -9.38
C GLN A 62 9.01 3.94 -10.46
N GLY A 63 9.88 4.96 -10.47
CA GLY A 63 10.96 5.02 -11.46
C GLY A 63 11.98 3.87 -11.31
N ILE A 64 12.24 3.38 -10.10
CA ILE A 64 13.09 2.19 -9.90
C ILE A 64 12.40 0.94 -10.43
N PHE A 65 11.10 0.77 -10.13
CA PHE A 65 10.29 -0.35 -10.59
C PHE A 65 10.31 -0.45 -12.11
N GLU A 66 10.03 0.65 -12.81
CA GLU A 66 10.06 0.70 -14.28
C GLU A 66 11.40 0.22 -14.85
N ARG A 67 12.53 0.74 -14.35
CA ARG A 67 13.86 0.30 -14.78
C ARG A 67 14.14 -1.17 -14.48
N CYS A 68 13.66 -1.68 -13.35
CA CYS A 68 13.81 -3.09 -13.00
C CYS A 68 13.00 -3.97 -13.96
N MET A 69 11.77 -3.58 -14.27
CA MET A 69 10.93 -4.29 -15.24
C MET A 69 11.56 -4.29 -16.63
N ASP A 70 12.07 -3.16 -17.10
CA ASP A 70 12.78 -3.07 -18.38
C ASP A 70 13.99 -4.00 -18.44
N ALA A 71 14.78 -4.07 -17.37
CA ALA A 71 15.91 -4.98 -17.27
C ALA A 71 15.45 -6.45 -17.35
N LEU A 72 14.42 -6.83 -16.58
CA LEU A 72 13.87 -8.19 -16.56
C LEU A 72 13.33 -8.62 -17.93
N TRP A 73 12.58 -7.75 -18.61
CA TRP A 73 12.06 -8.02 -19.95
C TRP A 73 13.17 -8.12 -21.00
N SER A 74 14.27 -7.37 -20.81
CA SER A 74 15.43 -7.39 -21.69
C SER A 74 16.44 -8.50 -21.37
N GLY A 75 16.20 -9.32 -20.34
CA GLY A 75 17.15 -10.33 -19.86
C GLY A 75 18.44 -9.75 -19.28
N LYS A 76 18.40 -8.51 -18.78
CA LYS A 76 19.55 -7.80 -18.17
C LYS A 76 19.52 -7.93 -16.63
N PRO A 77 20.68 -7.84 -15.97
CA PRO A 77 20.74 -7.86 -14.51
C PRO A 77 19.99 -6.69 -13.87
N VAL A 78 19.16 -6.96 -12.86
CA VAL A 78 18.40 -5.93 -12.12
C VAL A 78 19.32 -5.11 -11.22
N ARG A 79 20.46 -5.68 -10.81
CA ARG A 79 21.45 -5.00 -9.97
C ARG A 79 21.85 -3.64 -10.52
N GLU A 80 21.98 -3.51 -11.84
CA GLU A 80 22.37 -2.25 -12.51
C GLU A 80 21.24 -1.22 -12.50
N ALA A 81 19.98 -1.66 -12.58
CA ALA A 81 18.81 -0.80 -12.56
C ALA A 81 18.46 -0.26 -11.16
N PHE A 82 18.62 -1.10 -10.13
CA PHE A 82 18.28 -0.76 -8.75
C PHE A 82 19.48 -0.15 -8.01
N GLY A 83 20.66 -0.77 -8.10
CA GLY A 83 21.84 -0.43 -7.29
C GLY A 83 21.87 -1.08 -5.89
N HIS A 84 20.80 -1.78 -5.47
CA HIS A 84 20.75 -2.48 -4.18
C HIS A 84 20.89 -4.00 -4.36
N LYS A 85 22.04 -4.57 -3.99
CA LYS A 85 22.38 -5.98 -4.24
C LYS A 85 21.33 -6.99 -3.71
N GLY A 86 20.90 -6.85 -2.46
CA GLY A 86 19.95 -7.79 -1.84
C GLY A 86 18.57 -7.79 -2.50
N LYS A 87 17.94 -6.61 -2.61
CA LYS A 87 16.70 -6.40 -3.36
C LYS A 87 16.77 -6.85 -4.81
N ALA A 88 17.86 -6.57 -5.53
CA ALA A 88 18.02 -7.01 -6.90
C ALA A 88 17.96 -8.54 -7.02
N ALA A 89 18.69 -9.26 -6.18
CA ALA A 89 18.65 -10.72 -6.15
C ALA A 89 17.25 -11.27 -5.81
N ALA A 90 16.53 -10.61 -4.89
CA ALA A 90 15.15 -10.99 -4.59
C ALA A 90 14.19 -10.75 -5.76
N ILE A 91 14.33 -9.63 -6.47
CA ILE A 91 13.53 -9.31 -7.67
C ILE A 91 13.79 -10.32 -8.78
N GLU A 92 15.05 -10.64 -9.05
CA GLU A 92 15.44 -11.64 -10.06
C GLU A 92 14.84 -13.01 -9.70
N ARG A 93 14.94 -13.42 -8.43
CA ARG A 93 14.34 -14.66 -7.95
C ARG A 93 12.81 -14.68 -8.08
N VAL A 94 12.14 -13.60 -7.69
CA VAL A 94 10.68 -13.47 -7.85
C VAL A 94 10.29 -13.56 -9.31
N TRP A 95 11.05 -12.94 -10.21
CA TRP A 95 10.80 -13.01 -11.65
C TRP A 95 10.97 -14.43 -12.19
N GLU A 96 12.07 -15.10 -11.85
CA GLU A 96 12.37 -16.45 -12.30
C GLU A 96 11.34 -17.48 -11.79
N GLU A 97 11.06 -17.47 -10.48
CA GLU A 97 10.18 -18.44 -9.80
C GLU A 97 8.69 -18.05 -9.85
N ARG A 98 8.31 -17.00 -10.58
CA ARG A 98 6.99 -16.36 -10.52
C ARG A 98 5.78 -17.30 -10.64
N ALA A 99 5.89 -18.35 -11.46
CA ALA A 99 4.82 -19.32 -11.64
C ALA A 99 4.64 -20.20 -10.39
N ASP A 100 5.74 -20.68 -9.81
CA ASP A 100 5.73 -21.52 -8.62
C ASP A 100 5.34 -20.72 -7.37
N LEU A 101 5.79 -19.47 -7.27
CA LEU A 101 5.39 -18.55 -6.19
C LEU A 101 3.89 -18.25 -6.25
N LEU A 102 3.33 -17.99 -7.44
CA LEU A 102 1.88 -17.85 -7.58
C LEU A 102 1.13 -19.14 -7.22
N ALA A 103 1.64 -20.30 -7.64
CA ALA A 103 1.03 -21.58 -7.30
C ALA A 103 1.06 -21.85 -5.78
N GLY A 104 2.15 -21.48 -5.10
CA GLY A 104 2.25 -21.52 -3.64
C GLY A 104 1.25 -20.56 -2.98
N TYR A 105 1.16 -19.33 -3.48
CA TYR A 105 0.15 -18.37 -3.01
C TYR A 105 -1.25 -18.93 -3.12
N ASN A 106 -1.62 -19.51 -4.27
CA ASN A 106 -2.95 -20.06 -4.51
C ASN A 106 -3.28 -21.24 -3.58
N ARG A 107 -2.30 -22.07 -3.23
CA ARG A 107 -2.48 -23.23 -2.32
C ARG A 107 -2.46 -22.87 -0.84
N ALA A 108 -1.87 -21.75 -0.45
CA ALA A 108 -1.72 -21.40 0.96
C ALA A 108 -3.09 -21.15 1.62
N ASP A 109 -3.32 -21.75 2.79
CA ASP A 109 -4.51 -21.46 3.61
C ASP A 109 -4.39 -20.06 4.24
N ASP A 110 -3.23 -19.78 4.82
CA ASP A 110 -2.88 -18.45 5.32
C ASP A 110 -2.12 -17.67 4.23
N LYS A 111 -2.87 -16.89 3.45
CA LYS A 111 -2.30 -16.03 2.42
C LYS A 111 -1.32 -15.02 3.00
N LEU A 112 -1.60 -14.43 4.15
CA LEU A 112 -0.77 -13.35 4.71
C LEU A 112 0.58 -13.88 5.20
N ALA A 113 0.60 -15.03 5.87
CA ALA A 113 1.83 -15.72 6.24
C ALA A 113 2.63 -16.15 5.00
N TYR A 114 1.96 -16.62 3.95
CA TYR A 114 2.63 -16.94 2.69
C TYR A 114 3.29 -15.71 2.06
N LEU A 115 2.60 -14.56 2.02
CA LEU A 115 3.15 -13.33 1.47
C LEU A 115 4.42 -12.89 2.22
N GLU A 116 4.47 -13.07 3.54
CA GLU A 116 5.68 -12.79 4.34
C GLU A 116 6.86 -13.71 4.00
N SER A 117 6.60 -14.93 3.51
CA SER A 117 7.66 -15.88 3.12
C SER A 117 8.32 -15.54 1.78
N LEU A 118 7.76 -14.62 1.01
CA LEU A 118 8.28 -14.25 -0.30
C LEU A 118 9.63 -13.52 -0.19
N PRO A 119 10.49 -13.62 -1.22
CA PRO A 119 11.79 -12.94 -1.21
C PRO A 119 11.67 -11.44 -0.91
N TRP A 120 12.33 -10.99 0.17
CA TRP A 120 12.39 -9.59 0.60
C TRP A 120 11.05 -8.97 1.04
N VAL A 121 9.99 -9.77 1.15
CA VAL A 121 8.76 -9.36 1.82
C VAL A 121 8.91 -9.68 3.31
N GLY A 122 8.41 -8.80 4.17
CA GLY A 122 8.59 -8.90 5.62
C GLY A 122 7.35 -8.45 6.39
N PRO A 123 7.47 -8.27 7.71
CA PRO A 123 6.33 -8.12 8.62
C PRO A 123 5.38 -6.97 8.27
N ILE A 124 5.88 -5.88 7.66
CA ILE A 124 5.06 -4.73 7.23
C ILE A 124 4.69 -4.84 5.75
N THR A 125 5.64 -5.18 4.88
CA THR A 125 5.43 -5.17 3.43
C THR A 125 4.47 -6.27 2.96
N LYS A 126 4.28 -7.34 3.73
CA LYS A 126 3.24 -8.35 3.47
C LYS A 126 1.84 -7.73 3.40
N TYR A 127 1.55 -6.70 4.21
CA TYR A 127 0.26 -6.02 4.20
C TYR A 127 0.09 -5.11 2.97
N HIS A 128 1.19 -4.53 2.45
CA HIS A 128 1.16 -3.81 1.18
C HIS A 128 0.73 -4.76 0.05
N LEU A 129 1.37 -5.92 -0.02
CA LEU A 129 1.09 -6.90 -1.05
C LEU A 129 -0.31 -7.51 -0.88
N ALA A 130 -0.73 -7.78 0.35
CA ALA A 130 -2.07 -8.26 0.65
C ALA A 130 -3.14 -7.30 0.13
N LYS A 131 -2.96 -5.99 0.35
CA LYS A 131 -3.82 -4.94 -0.21
C LYS A 131 -3.84 -4.97 -1.73
N ASN A 132 -2.69 -5.07 -2.39
CA ASN A 132 -2.59 -5.13 -3.85
C ASN A 132 -3.24 -6.40 -4.44
N PHE A 133 -3.46 -7.43 -3.63
CA PHE A 133 -4.16 -8.66 -4.01
C PHE A 133 -5.63 -8.66 -3.59
N GLY A 134 -6.14 -7.55 -3.05
CA GLY A 134 -7.54 -7.39 -2.67
C GLY A 134 -7.90 -8.05 -1.34
N LEU A 135 -6.91 -8.39 -0.51
CA LEU A 135 -7.15 -8.88 0.85
C LEU A 135 -7.51 -7.72 1.78
N PRO A 136 -8.38 -7.95 2.79
CA PRO A 136 -8.96 -6.89 3.62
C PRO A 136 -8.02 -6.42 4.74
N TYR A 137 -6.80 -6.05 4.40
CA TYR A 137 -5.79 -5.58 5.35
C TYR A 137 -5.38 -4.13 5.08
N ALA A 138 -5.23 -3.36 6.16
CA ALA A 138 -4.54 -2.09 6.18
C ALA A 138 -3.03 -2.30 6.33
N LYS A 139 -2.22 -1.44 5.74
CA LYS A 139 -0.77 -1.50 5.85
C LYS A 139 -0.30 -0.61 7.01
N PRO A 140 0.30 -1.17 8.08
CA PRO A 140 0.77 -0.39 9.23
C PRO A 140 2.09 0.34 8.90
N ASP A 141 2.08 1.26 7.94
CA ASP A 141 3.22 2.11 7.67
C ASP A 141 3.30 3.31 8.60
N VAL A 142 4.41 4.06 8.51
CA VAL A 142 4.69 5.17 9.42
C VAL A 142 3.58 6.22 9.48
N HIS A 143 2.87 6.47 8.38
CA HIS A 143 1.81 7.47 8.35
C HIS A 143 0.53 6.93 8.97
N LEU A 144 0.06 5.79 8.50
CA LEU A 144 -1.18 5.21 8.99
C LEU A 144 -1.07 4.77 10.45
N GLN A 145 0.09 4.23 10.84
CA GLN A 145 0.36 3.87 12.24
C GLN A 145 0.39 5.11 13.13
N SER A 146 0.99 6.23 12.67
CA SER A 146 0.97 7.49 13.44
C SER A 146 -0.46 8.00 13.66
N LEU A 147 -1.33 7.89 12.66
CA LEU A 147 -2.74 8.26 12.81
C LEU A 147 -3.45 7.37 13.85
N ALA A 148 -3.21 6.06 13.80
CA ALA A 148 -3.82 5.09 14.71
C ALA A 148 -3.31 5.20 16.16
N ASP A 149 -2.02 5.45 16.35
CA ASP A 149 -1.40 5.60 17.67
C ASP A 149 -2.01 6.76 18.46
N ARG A 150 -2.42 7.83 17.78
CA ARG A 150 -3.08 8.99 18.40
C ARG A 150 -4.44 8.64 19.03
N GLU A 151 -5.08 7.61 18.51
CA GLU A 151 -6.36 7.10 18.99
C GLU A 151 -6.19 5.85 19.85
N GLY A 152 -4.95 5.44 20.14
CA GLY A 152 -4.66 4.26 20.95
C GLY A 152 -5.08 2.94 20.30
N CYS A 153 -5.10 2.87 18.96
CA CYS A 153 -5.53 1.69 18.21
C CYS A 153 -4.50 1.25 17.16
N THR A 154 -4.74 0.11 16.50
CA THR A 154 -3.90 -0.35 15.39
C THR A 154 -4.36 0.26 14.07
N ALA A 155 -3.47 0.34 13.08
CA ALA A 155 -3.82 0.79 11.73
C ALA A 155 -5.00 -0.02 11.12
N GLN A 156 -5.05 -1.33 11.40
CA GLN A 156 -6.15 -2.20 11.01
C GLN A 156 -7.46 -1.78 11.67
N ALA A 157 -7.47 -1.62 13.01
CA ALA A 157 -8.67 -1.25 13.76
C ALA A 157 -9.20 0.13 13.34
N LEU A 158 -8.31 1.09 13.08
CA LEU A 158 -8.67 2.41 12.54
C LEU A 158 -9.40 2.28 11.20
N CYS A 159 -8.83 1.50 10.26
CA CYS A 159 -9.42 1.33 8.93
C CYS A 159 -10.71 0.52 8.96
N GLU A 160 -10.83 -0.50 9.82
CA GLU A 160 -12.04 -1.29 10.00
C GLU A 160 -13.19 -0.44 10.57
N ARG A 161 -12.90 0.39 11.58
CA ARG A 161 -13.88 1.31 12.15
C ARG A 161 -14.40 2.28 11.09
N LEU A 162 -13.49 2.94 10.38
CA LEU A 162 -13.84 3.88 9.30
C LEU A 162 -14.55 3.20 8.12
N ALA A 163 -14.18 1.97 7.78
CA ALA A 163 -14.88 1.18 6.78
C ALA A 163 -16.35 0.97 7.18
N GLY A 164 -16.61 0.62 8.45
CA GLY A 164 -17.97 0.49 8.99
C GLY A 164 -18.76 1.81 8.99
N GLU A 165 -18.11 2.93 9.25
CA GLU A 165 -18.74 4.26 9.28
C GLU A 165 -19.02 4.82 7.88
N THR A 166 -18.23 4.44 6.87
CA THR A 166 -18.29 5.02 5.51
C THR A 166 -18.87 4.08 4.45
N GLY A 167 -18.94 2.78 4.73
CA GLY A 167 -19.31 1.75 3.75
C GLY A 167 -18.20 1.42 2.75
N LEU A 168 -16.99 2.00 2.89
CA LEU A 168 -15.83 1.65 2.07
C LEU A 168 -15.16 0.37 2.57
N THR A 169 -14.29 -0.23 1.76
CA THR A 169 -13.45 -1.35 2.20
C THR A 169 -12.26 -0.85 3.03
N VAL A 170 -11.71 -1.72 3.88
CA VAL A 170 -10.48 -1.43 4.65
C VAL A 170 -9.35 -0.93 3.72
N SER A 171 -9.16 -1.58 2.58
CA SER A 171 -8.14 -1.22 1.58
C SER A 171 -8.38 0.16 0.95
N ALA A 172 -9.64 0.54 0.73
CA ALA A 172 -9.98 1.87 0.21
C ALA A 172 -9.72 2.95 1.25
N VAL A 173 -10.11 2.71 2.52
CA VAL A 173 -9.82 3.63 3.63
C VAL A 173 -8.31 3.82 3.82
N ASP A 174 -7.54 2.72 3.88
CA ASP A 174 -6.08 2.74 3.94
C ASP A 174 -5.48 3.59 2.82
N THR A 175 -5.93 3.37 1.58
CA THR A 175 -5.39 4.05 0.40
C THR A 175 -5.66 5.56 0.46
N VAL A 176 -6.86 5.98 0.85
CA VAL A 176 -7.21 7.40 1.00
C VAL A 176 -6.41 8.08 2.11
N LEU A 177 -6.33 7.46 3.30
CA LEU A 177 -5.57 8.03 4.41
C LEU A 177 -4.08 8.11 4.09
N TRP A 178 -3.52 7.05 3.49
CA TRP A 178 -2.13 7.05 3.04
C TRP A 178 -1.87 8.17 2.02
N ARG A 179 -2.75 8.32 1.02
CA ARG A 179 -2.65 9.38 0.01
C ARG A 179 -2.67 10.77 0.64
N ALA A 180 -3.60 10.98 1.58
CA ALA A 180 -3.73 12.26 2.28
C ALA A 180 -2.46 12.62 3.03
N CYS A 181 -1.83 11.67 3.73
CA CYS A 181 -0.55 11.89 4.40
C CYS A 181 0.58 12.14 3.39
N ALA A 182 0.65 11.35 2.32
CA ALA A 182 1.69 11.45 1.30
C ALA A 182 1.67 12.80 0.55
N LEU A 183 0.49 13.39 0.36
CA LEU A 183 0.31 14.70 -0.28
C LEU A 183 0.27 15.87 0.71
N GLY A 184 0.35 15.60 2.03
CA GLY A 184 0.30 16.64 3.05
C GLY A 184 -1.08 17.28 3.22
N VAL A 185 -2.15 16.57 2.86
CA VAL A 185 -3.53 17.00 3.15
C VAL A 185 -3.81 16.89 4.64
N ILE A 186 -3.27 15.86 5.31
CA ILE A 186 -3.34 15.68 6.75
C ILE A 186 -1.94 15.41 7.32
N ASP A 187 -1.62 16.06 8.44
CA ASP A 187 -0.41 15.73 9.20
C ASP A 187 -0.66 14.48 10.05
N SER A 188 0.11 13.42 9.82
CA SER A 188 -0.11 12.14 10.50
C SER A 188 0.19 12.17 12.00
N LYS A 189 0.92 13.18 12.49
CA LYS A 189 1.28 13.32 13.91
C LYS A 189 0.25 14.09 14.72
N SER A 190 -0.33 15.14 14.14
CA SER A 190 -1.33 15.98 14.80
C SER A 190 -2.77 15.60 14.44
N GLY A 191 -2.99 14.92 13.31
CA GLY A 191 -4.31 14.60 12.77
C GLY A 191 -5.04 15.81 12.17
N ARG A 192 -4.34 16.94 11.98
CA ARG A 192 -4.93 18.16 11.44
C ARG A 192 -4.88 18.16 9.92
N ILE A 193 -5.99 18.56 9.30
CA ILE A 193 -6.01 18.86 7.87
C ILE A 193 -5.20 20.13 7.65
N LEU A 194 -4.22 20.07 6.74
CA LEU A 194 -3.34 21.18 6.40
C LEU A 194 -3.77 21.90 5.12
N GLN A 195 -4.55 21.22 4.27
CA GLN A 195 -5.09 21.77 3.02
C GLN A 195 -6.60 21.55 3.03
N GLU A 196 -7.37 22.62 3.18
CA GLU A 196 -8.83 22.53 3.04
C GLU A 196 -9.20 22.47 1.55
N ALA A 197 -10.25 21.72 1.23
CA ALA A 197 -10.79 21.68 -0.13
C ALA A 197 -11.11 23.11 -0.60
N ALA A 198 -10.70 23.47 -1.81
CA ALA A 198 -11.20 24.69 -2.43
C ALA A 198 -12.73 24.55 -2.56
N ALA A 199 -13.45 25.39 -1.81
CA ALA A 199 -14.91 25.43 -1.77
C ALA A 199 -15.52 25.82 -3.13
#